data_AF-A0A7X7UMR5-F1
#
_entry.id   AF-A0A7X7UMR5-F1
#
_cell.length_a   1.000
_cell.length_b   1.000
_cell.length_c   1.000
_cell.angle_alpha   90.00
_cell.angle_beta   90.00
_cell.angle_gamma   90.00
#
_symmetry.space_group_name_H-M   'P 1'
#
loop_
_entity.id
_entity.type
_entity.pdbx_description
1 polymer ?
#
loop_
_entity_poly.entity_id
_entity_poly.type
_entity_poly.pdbx_seq_one_letter_code
_entity_poly.pdbx_strand_id
1 'polypeptide(L)'
;MKTKYLIGMMAIAVLSACKSGEEKKEKSEFKWQVDRFADLKVLRYQVPGWDSLSLQQKKLVYYLSQAALCGRDIVFDQNYKYNLAVRRTLEALYENYKGSREGKDWEEFMIYLKRVWFSNGIHHHYSTDKFFPGFSREWFKDAVTQLDDKLLPLPENMNKEGFIPWITDIMFNPEIAPKRVNLDPNNDLIAASACHFYDGVTAEEVEKYYTGISQPNPERPLSLGLNTRVIKKDGKIVEIPWVVGGLYGQALEKVVYWLEKAKEVAENERQRQGLEKLIEYYKTGDLKTWDDYNVLWVEDTSFVDYVNGFIEVYGDPLGRKATWESVVDFRNEEATRRTKIISANAQWFEDHSPIDARFKKKEVKGVSAKVITVAQLGGDCYPSTPIGINLPNADWIRKEHGSKSVTMENITYAYNQASLGSGFLEEFCYSPEEVEMAKKYGPIADNLHTDLHECLGHGSGQLLPGVSSEALRNYHSPIEEARADLFALYFLMDPKMIELGLIESADVAKAEYSAYIRNGLMTQLTRIEPGKNIEQAHMRNRQLIARWCYEKGMKDN
;
A
#
# COMPACT_ATOMS: atom_id res chain seq x y z
N MET A 1 -93.80 7.50 -5.65
CA MET A 1 -94.13 6.45 -6.64
C MET A 1 -93.13 6.54 -7.79
N LYS A 2 -92.74 5.39 -8.37
CA LYS A 2 -91.75 5.15 -9.46
C LYS A 2 -91.49 6.31 -10.45
N THR A 3 -90.27 6.35 -11.02
CA THR A 3 -89.86 6.57 -12.45
C THR A 3 -88.45 7.21 -12.48
N LYS A 4 -87.36 6.54 -12.90
CA LYS A 4 -86.81 6.30 -14.26
C LYS A 4 -86.10 7.49 -14.95
N TYR A 5 -84.83 7.23 -15.32
CA TYR A 5 -84.00 7.71 -16.46
C TYR A 5 -83.40 9.14 -16.51
N LEU A 6 -82.06 9.14 -16.53
CA LEU A 6 -81.15 9.57 -17.62
C LEU A 6 -81.27 10.99 -18.23
N ILE A 7 -80.11 11.68 -18.25
CA ILE A 7 -79.47 12.46 -19.35
C ILE A 7 -78.96 13.83 -18.86
N GLY A 8 -77.70 14.13 -19.18
CA GLY A 8 -77.20 15.51 -19.24
C GLY A 8 -75.69 15.66 -19.05
N MET A 9 -74.91 15.49 -20.12
CA MET A 9 -73.49 15.85 -20.20
C MET A 9 -73.26 17.32 -19.82
N MET A 10 -72.20 17.60 -19.06
CA MET A 10 -71.50 18.87 -19.16
C MET A 10 -69.99 18.61 -19.12
N ALA A 11 -69.36 18.84 -20.27
CA ALA A 11 -67.93 18.75 -20.47
C ALA A 11 -67.23 19.92 -19.76
N ILE A 12 -66.22 19.61 -18.93
CA ILE A 12 -65.23 20.58 -18.48
C ILE A 12 -63.90 20.13 -19.07
N ALA A 13 -63.43 20.91 -20.04
CA ALA A 13 -62.10 20.80 -20.61
C ALA A 13 -61.06 21.15 -19.54
N VAL A 14 -60.25 20.17 -19.14
CA VAL A 14 -59.06 20.42 -18.32
C VAL A 14 -57.84 20.38 -19.24
N LEU A 15 -57.24 21.56 -19.38
CA LEU A 15 -56.01 21.81 -20.13
C LEU A 15 -54.89 20.88 -19.64
N SER A 16 -54.31 20.15 -20.59
CA SER A 16 -53.08 19.39 -20.39
C SER A 16 -51.90 20.33 -20.14
N ALA A 17 -51.27 20.20 -18.99
CA ALA A 17 -49.91 20.65 -18.76
C ALA A 17 -49.01 19.42 -18.61
N CYS A 18 -48.24 19.11 -19.64
CA CYS A 18 -47.15 18.15 -19.58
C CYS A 18 -46.13 18.63 -18.53
N LYS A 19 -46.11 17.98 -17.36
CA LYS A 19 -44.90 17.90 -16.54
C LYS A 19 -44.29 16.53 -16.80
N SER A 20 -43.24 16.52 -17.60
CA SER A 20 -42.27 15.43 -17.63
C SER A 20 -41.74 15.25 -16.20
N GLY A 21 -42.20 14.20 -15.53
CA GLY A 21 -41.60 13.76 -14.28
C GLY A 21 -40.20 13.27 -14.59
N GLU A 22 -39.18 14.07 -14.25
CA GLU A 22 -37.85 13.53 -14.00
C GLU A 22 -37.99 12.58 -12.81
N GLU A 23 -37.88 11.28 -13.08
CA GLU A 23 -37.56 10.31 -12.05
C GLU A 23 -36.25 10.76 -11.39
N LYS A 24 -36.36 11.31 -10.17
CA LYS A 24 -35.22 11.42 -9.26
C LYS A 24 -34.71 10.00 -9.03
N LYS A 25 -33.72 9.56 -9.81
CA LYS A 25 -32.83 8.48 -9.39
C LYS A 25 -32.23 8.93 -8.07
N GLU A 26 -32.70 8.37 -6.97
CA GLU A 26 -31.97 8.38 -5.70
C GLU A 26 -30.56 7.87 -6.03
N LYS A 27 -29.56 8.77 -5.95
CA LYS A 27 -28.17 8.34 -5.98
C LYS A 27 -27.98 7.50 -4.73
N SER A 28 -27.86 6.18 -4.89
CA SER A 28 -27.47 5.29 -3.80
C SER A 28 -26.18 5.83 -3.16
N GLU A 29 -26.18 5.98 -1.84
CA GLU A 29 -25.01 6.39 -1.08
C GLU A 29 -23.80 5.48 -1.39
N PHE A 30 -22.61 6.05 -1.47
CA PHE A 30 -21.41 5.29 -1.83
C PHE A 30 -21.04 4.32 -0.71
N LYS A 31 -21.07 3.00 -0.99
CA LYS A 31 -20.70 1.97 -0.02
C LYS A 31 -19.18 1.82 0.09
N TRP A 32 -18.60 2.41 1.13
CA TRP A 32 -17.15 2.39 1.40
C TRP A 32 -16.63 0.99 1.77
N GLN A 33 -17.31 0.26 2.65
CA GLN A 33 -16.91 -1.11 3.02
C GLN A 33 -17.66 -2.14 2.18
N VAL A 34 -16.92 -3.00 1.46
CA VAL A 34 -17.50 -4.04 0.61
C VAL A 34 -17.70 -5.34 1.35
N ASP A 35 -16.69 -5.72 2.15
CA ASP A 35 -16.62 -7.03 2.78
C ASP A 35 -15.84 -6.96 4.11
N ARG A 36 -16.05 -7.94 4.98
CA ARG A 36 -15.29 -8.16 6.21
C ARG A 36 -15.20 -9.65 6.50
N PHE A 37 -13.99 -10.15 6.67
CA PHE A 37 -13.72 -11.56 6.95
C PHE A 37 -12.42 -11.70 7.73
N ALA A 38 -12.33 -12.69 8.61
CA ALA A 38 -11.23 -12.81 9.57
C ALA A 38 -10.95 -11.46 10.26
N ASP A 39 -9.71 -11.01 10.24
CA ASP A 39 -9.20 -9.75 10.76
C ASP A 39 -9.20 -8.59 9.72
N LEU A 40 -9.76 -8.83 8.53
CA LEU A 40 -9.63 -7.94 7.37
C LEU A 40 -10.94 -7.21 7.03
N LYS A 41 -10.81 -5.96 6.60
CA LYS A 41 -11.89 -5.17 5.98
C LYS A 41 -11.50 -4.82 4.55
N VAL A 42 -12.39 -5.07 3.61
CA VAL A 42 -12.19 -4.68 2.20
C VAL A 42 -12.96 -3.39 1.93
N LEU A 43 -12.22 -2.34 1.60
CA LEU A 43 -12.77 -1.02 1.32
C LEU A 43 -12.72 -0.72 -0.19
N ARG A 44 -13.50 0.28 -0.60
CA ARG A 44 -13.44 0.92 -1.93
C ARG A 44 -13.16 2.40 -1.76
N TYR A 45 -12.44 2.95 -2.73
CA TYR A 45 -12.18 4.38 -2.84
C TYR A 45 -12.83 4.95 -4.10
N GLN A 46 -13.10 6.26 -4.07
CA GLN A 46 -13.50 7.03 -5.25
C GLN A 46 -12.27 7.59 -5.94
N VAL A 47 -12.39 7.95 -7.22
CA VAL A 47 -11.32 8.56 -8.02
C VAL A 47 -11.73 10.00 -8.37
N PRO A 48 -11.76 10.93 -7.39
CA PRO A 48 -12.17 12.32 -7.61
C PRO A 48 -11.26 13.00 -8.67
N GLY A 49 -11.83 13.89 -9.48
CA GLY A 49 -11.08 14.53 -10.57
C GLY A 49 -10.93 13.70 -11.85
N TRP A 50 -11.37 12.44 -11.87
CA TRP A 50 -11.38 11.61 -13.09
C TRP A 50 -12.12 12.27 -14.26
N ASP A 51 -13.30 12.83 -14.01
CA ASP A 51 -14.14 13.38 -15.08
C ASP A 51 -13.51 14.62 -15.75
N SER A 52 -12.71 15.38 -15.00
CA SER A 52 -11.98 16.56 -15.50
C SER A 52 -10.73 16.24 -16.33
N LEU A 53 -10.25 14.99 -16.33
CA LEU A 53 -9.10 14.61 -17.15
C LEU A 53 -9.42 14.73 -18.65
N SER A 54 -8.44 15.19 -19.42
CA SER A 54 -8.49 15.15 -20.89
C SER A 54 -8.56 13.70 -21.40
N LEU A 55 -8.99 13.50 -22.65
CA LEU A 55 -9.01 12.15 -23.25
C LEU A 55 -7.60 11.53 -23.30
N GLN A 56 -6.56 12.32 -23.54
CA GLN A 56 -5.17 11.86 -23.52
C GLN A 56 -4.80 11.33 -22.13
N GLN A 57 -5.06 12.11 -21.07
CA GLN A 57 -4.80 11.69 -19.69
C GLN A 57 -5.60 10.45 -19.30
N LYS A 58 -6.88 10.36 -19.68
CA LYS A 58 -7.70 9.16 -19.42
C LYS A 58 -7.12 7.92 -20.09
N LYS A 59 -6.62 8.04 -21.33
CA LYS A 59 -5.94 6.94 -22.03
C LYS A 59 -4.64 6.55 -21.32
N LEU A 60 -3.83 7.54 -20.94
CA LEU A 60 -2.59 7.31 -20.21
C LEU A 60 -2.84 6.57 -18.89
N VAL A 61 -3.76 7.07 -18.06
CA VAL A 61 -4.17 6.39 -16.82
C VAL A 61 -4.67 4.99 -17.11
N TYR A 62 -5.54 4.80 -18.11
CA TYR A 62 -6.04 3.46 -18.46
C TYR A 62 -4.91 2.49 -18.83
N TYR A 63 -3.96 2.88 -19.69
CA TYR A 63 -2.86 2.02 -20.10
C TYR A 63 -1.92 1.70 -18.94
N LEU A 64 -1.58 2.69 -18.11
CA LEU A 64 -0.80 2.48 -16.90
C LEU A 64 -1.53 1.54 -15.92
N SER A 65 -2.84 1.69 -15.75
CA SER A 65 -3.64 0.81 -14.90
C SER A 65 -3.67 -0.63 -15.42
N GLN A 66 -3.72 -0.84 -16.74
CA GLN A 66 -3.60 -2.17 -17.31
C GLN A 66 -2.22 -2.77 -17.06
N ALA A 67 -1.14 -1.98 -17.17
CA ALA A 67 0.20 -2.41 -16.80
C ALA A 67 0.27 -2.82 -15.31
N ALA A 68 -0.35 -2.05 -14.42
CA ALA A 68 -0.42 -2.32 -12.98
C ALA A 68 -1.10 -3.68 -12.66
N LEU A 69 -2.16 -4.03 -13.38
CA LEU A 69 -2.89 -5.29 -13.17
C LEU A 69 -2.09 -6.53 -13.63
N CYS A 70 -1.17 -6.36 -14.58
CA CYS A 70 -0.44 -7.49 -15.18
C CYS A 70 0.62 -8.11 -14.26
N GLY A 71 1.11 -7.39 -13.24
CA GLY A 71 2.16 -7.85 -12.34
C GLY A 71 1.67 -8.61 -11.09
N ARG A 72 0.35 -8.80 -10.90
CA ARG A 72 -0.19 -9.50 -9.71
C ARG A 72 0.46 -10.86 -9.45
N ASP A 73 0.62 -11.68 -10.49
CA ASP A 73 1.17 -13.04 -10.34
C ASP A 73 2.67 -13.04 -9.96
N ILE A 74 3.39 -11.95 -10.23
CA ILE A 74 4.79 -11.78 -9.84
C ILE A 74 4.90 -11.78 -8.32
N VAL A 75 4.09 -10.96 -7.64
CA VAL A 75 4.12 -10.84 -6.17
C VAL A 75 3.69 -12.11 -5.47
N PHE A 76 2.69 -12.83 -6.01
CA PHE A 76 2.31 -14.14 -5.48
C PHE A 76 3.52 -15.09 -5.48
N ASP A 77 4.23 -15.18 -6.60
CA ASP A 77 5.42 -16.04 -6.69
C ASP A 77 6.57 -15.54 -5.81
N GLN A 78 6.86 -14.23 -5.77
CA GLN A 78 7.87 -13.62 -4.89
C GLN A 78 7.60 -13.91 -3.41
N ASN A 79 6.33 -13.89 -2.99
CA ASN A 79 5.97 -14.13 -1.60
C ASN A 79 6.19 -15.58 -1.15
N TYR A 80 6.00 -16.56 -2.04
CA TYR A 80 6.32 -17.97 -1.78
C TYR A 80 6.15 -18.79 -3.06
N LYS A 81 7.11 -19.70 -3.33
CA LYS A 81 7.17 -20.49 -4.56
C LYS A 81 5.94 -21.32 -4.91
N TYR A 82 5.09 -21.63 -3.93
CA TYR A 82 3.87 -22.43 -4.17
C TYR A 82 2.58 -21.63 -4.07
N ASN A 83 2.64 -20.31 -3.86
CA ASN A 83 1.46 -19.46 -3.76
C ASN A 83 0.58 -19.51 -5.00
N LEU A 84 1.17 -19.52 -6.21
CA LEU A 84 0.37 -19.63 -7.44
C LEU A 84 -0.33 -20.98 -7.56
N ALA A 85 0.32 -22.07 -7.14
CA ALA A 85 -0.29 -23.41 -7.11
C ALA A 85 -1.45 -23.47 -6.09
N VAL A 86 -1.25 -22.93 -4.87
CA VAL A 86 -2.29 -22.85 -3.85
C VAL A 86 -3.45 -22.00 -4.34
N ARG A 87 -3.19 -20.76 -4.76
CA ARG A 87 -4.21 -19.82 -5.24
C ARG A 87 -5.05 -20.44 -6.36
N ARG A 88 -4.43 -20.96 -7.41
CA ARG A 88 -5.13 -21.52 -8.58
C ARG A 88 -5.92 -22.78 -8.22
N THR A 89 -5.45 -23.59 -7.26
CA THR A 89 -6.19 -24.76 -6.75
C THR A 89 -7.45 -24.32 -6.00
N LEU A 90 -7.33 -23.33 -5.11
CA LEU A 90 -8.46 -22.79 -4.36
C LEU A 90 -9.46 -22.07 -5.28
N GLU A 91 -8.99 -21.32 -6.27
CA GLU A 91 -9.83 -20.68 -7.28
C GLU A 91 -10.58 -21.71 -8.13
N ALA A 92 -9.89 -22.75 -8.61
CA ALA A 92 -10.51 -23.85 -9.34
C ALA A 92 -11.60 -24.55 -8.50
N LEU A 93 -11.32 -24.77 -7.20
CA LEU A 93 -12.29 -25.29 -6.26
C LEU A 93 -13.49 -24.34 -6.12
N TYR A 94 -13.26 -23.06 -5.84
CA TYR A 94 -14.33 -22.07 -5.69
C TYR A 94 -15.27 -22.00 -6.91
N GLU A 95 -14.71 -22.02 -8.11
CA GLU A 95 -15.48 -21.91 -9.35
C GLU A 95 -16.25 -23.20 -9.68
N ASN A 96 -15.69 -24.37 -9.36
CA ASN A 96 -16.18 -25.66 -9.86
C ASN A 96 -16.69 -26.61 -8.76
N TYR A 97 -16.75 -26.16 -7.51
CA TYR A 97 -17.24 -26.99 -6.41
C TYR A 97 -18.72 -27.35 -6.59
N LYS A 98 -19.00 -28.66 -6.60
CA LYS A 98 -20.33 -29.26 -6.81
C LYS A 98 -21.05 -29.62 -5.51
N GLY A 99 -20.34 -29.60 -4.38
CA GLY A 99 -20.93 -29.86 -3.07
C GLY A 99 -21.76 -28.68 -2.55
N SER A 100 -22.32 -28.84 -1.34
CA SER A 100 -23.06 -27.76 -0.69
C SER A 100 -22.15 -26.58 -0.36
N ARG A 101 -22.56 -25.36 -0.76
CA ARG A 101 -21.89 -24.10 -0.43
C ARG A 101 -22.37 -23.51 0.90
N GLU A 102 -22.79 -24.40 1.79
CA GLU A 102 -23.27 -24.10 3.14
C GLU A 102 -22.49 -24.96 4.13
N GLY A 103 -22.34 -24.46 5.36
CA GLY A 103 -21.69 -25.19 6.45
C GLY A 103 -20.24 -24.79 6.66
N LYS A 104 -19.71 -25.23 7.81
CA LYS A 104 -18.46 -24.74 8.39
C LYS A 104 -17.25 -24.87 7.45
N ASP A 105 -17.04 -26.02 6.81
CA ASP A 105 -15.88 -26.20 5.93
C ASP A 105 -15.90 -25.24 4.73
N TRP A 106 -17.07 -25.02 4.13
CA TRP A 106 -17.19 -24.08 3.02
C TRP A 106 -17.00 -22.62 3.47
N GLU A 107 -17.57 -22.25 4.62
CA GLU A 107 -17.41 -20.92 5.21
C GLU A 107 -15.94 -20.61 5.53
N GLU A 108 -15.24 -21.55 6.16
CA GLU A 108 -13.81 -21.45 6.47
C GLU A 108 -12.94 -21.47 5.20
N PHE A 109 -13.35 -22.22 4.17
CA PHE A 109 -12.70 -22.20 2.87
C PHE A 109 -12.79 -20.82 2.23
N MET A 110 -13.97 -20.20 2.25
CA MET A 110 -14.15 -18.84 1.73
C MET A 110 -13.30 -17.83 2.50
N ILE A 111 -13.19 -17.96 3.82
CA ILE A 111 -12.32 -17.10 4.63
C ILE A 111 -10.86 -17.29 4.21
N TYR A 112 -10.37 -18.54 4.11
CA TYR A 112 -8.99 -18.82 3.73
C TYR A 112 -8.65 -18.30 2.32
N LEU A 113 -9.50 -18.59 1.32
CA LEU A 113 -9.31 -18.10 -0.05
C LEU A 113 -9.25 -16.57 -0.10
N LYS A 114 -10.16 -15.89 0.60
CA LYS A 114 -10.16 -14.42 0.66
C LYS A 114 -8.90 -13.88 1.34
N ARG A 115 -8.38 -14.54 2.39
CA ARG A 115 -7.09 -14.17 3.02
C ARG A 115 -5.92 -14.37 2.07
N VAL A 116 -5.92 -15.43 1.28
CA VAL A 116 -4.90 -15.70 0.24
C VAL A 116 -4.91 -14.61 -0.84
N TRP A 117 -6.10 -14.20 -1.31
CA TRP A 117 -6.23 -13.07 -2.22
C TRP A 117 -5.78 -11.75 -1.61
N PHE A 118 -6.15 -11.50 -0.35
CA PHE A 118 -5.83 -10.24 0.31
C PHE A 118 -4.33 -10.09 0.59
N SER A 119 -3.65 -11.20 0.91
CA SER A 119 -2.26 -11.15 1.36
C SER A 119 -1.24 -11.49 0.27
N ASN A 120 -1.70 -11.63 -0.97
CA ASN A 120 -0.89 -12.08 -2.10
C ASN A 120 -0.12 -13.39 -1.81
N GLY A 121 -0.73 -14.31 -1.05
CA GLY A 121 -0.07 -15.54 -0.59
C GLY A 121 -0.70 -16.18 0.65
N ILE A 122 -0.14 -17.29 1.10
CA ILE A 122 -0.64 -18.06 2.26
C ILE A 122 -0.16 -17.54 3.62
N HIS A 123 0.45 -16.37 3.66
CA HIS A 123 1.00 -15.76 4.86
C HIS A 123 0.31 -14.44 5.14
N HIS A 124 0.25 -14.07 6.42
CA HIS A 124 -0.32 -12.82 6.88
C HIS A 124 0.47 -11.64 6.31
N HIS A 125 -0.20 -10.75 5.58
CA HIS A 125 0.43 -9.58 4.95
C HIS A 125 1.23 -8.71 5.93
N TYR A 126 0.78 -8.61 7.19
CA TYR A 126 1.44 -7.88 8.28
C TYR A 126 2.42 -8.71 9.12
N SER A 127 1.95 -9.72 9.89
CA SER A 127 2.83 -10.49 10.80
C SER A 127 3.76 -11.47 10.10
N THR A 128 3.53 -11.74 8.80
CA THR A 128 4.23 -12.74 7.98
C THR A 128 3.99 -14.20 8.36
N ASP A 129 3.20 -14.48 9.39
CA ASP A 129 2.90 -15.86 9.83
C ASP A 129 2.01 -16.58 8.81
N LYS A 130 2.21 -17.89 8.66
CA LYS A 130 1.39 -18.69 7.75
C LYS A 130 -0.06 -18.81 8.25
N PHE A 131 -1.02 -18.73 7.33
CA PHE A 131 -2.41 -19.05 7.59
C PHE A 131 -2.62 -20.56 7.72
N PHE A 132 -3.40 -20.96 8.73
CA PHE A 132 -3.91 -22.31 8.85
C PHE A 132 -5.37 -22.37 8.37
N PRO A 133 -5.73 -23.32 7.50
CA PRO A 133 -7.12 -23.54 7.10
C PRO A 133 -8.02 -23.84 8.31
N GLY A 134 -9.21 -23.23 8.35
CA GLY A 134 -10.25 -23.56 9.34
C GLY A 134 -11.13 -24.75 8.95
N PHE A 135 -11.05 -25.19 7.68
CA PHE A 135 -11.73 -26.36 7.14
C PHE A 135 -10.89 -27.64 7.31
N SER A 136 -11.56 -28.78 7.34
CA SER A 136 -10.90 -30.07 7.56
C SER A 136 -9.99 -30.47 6.39
N ARG A 137 -8.91 -31.18 6.73
CA ARG A 137 -7.93 -31.71 5.77
C ARG A 137 -8.61 -32.71 4.82
N GLU A 138 -9.50 -33.54 5.36
CA GLU A 138 -10.26 -34.55 4.63
C GLU A 138 -11.22 -33.90 3.63
N TRP A 139 -12.00 -32.91 4.06
CA TRP A 139 -12.89 -32.17 3.17
C TRP A 139 -12.15 -31.55 1.99
N PHE A 140 -11.00 -30.91 2.24
CA PHE A 140 -10.20 -30.29 1.19
C PHE A 140 -9.72 -31.32 0.16
N LYS A 141 -9.19 -32.46 0.63
CA LYS A 141 -8.75 -33.55 -0.26
C LYS A 141 -9.89 -34.07 -1.11
N ASP A 142 -11.06 -34.33 -0.51
CA ASP A 142 -12.23 -34.83 -1.21
C ASP A 142 -12.75 -33.82 -2.24
N ALA A 143 -12.76 -32.54 -1.89
CA ALA A 143 -13.19 -31.46 -2.78
C ALA A 143 -12.24 -31.30 -3.98
N VAL A 144 -10.92 -31.33 -3.78
CA VAL A 144 -9.92 -31.27 -4.87
C VAL A 144 -9.95 -32.54 -5.73
N THR A 145 -10.22 -33.71 -5.14
CA THR A 145 -10.36 -34.98 -5.87
C THR A 145 -11.47 -34.93 -6.91
N GLN A 146 -12.54 -34.16 -6.67
CA GLN A 146 -13.69 -34.03 -7.57
C GLN A 146 -13.48 -33.06 -8.74
N LEU A 147 -12.41 -32.26 -8.73
CA LEU A 147 -12.11 -31.32 -9.80
C LEU A 147 -11.57 -32.03 -11.05
N ASP A 148 -11.79 -31.47 -12.24
CA ASP A 148 -11.10 -31.95 -13.43
C ASP A 148 -9.60 -31.64 -13.34
N ASP A 149 -8.75 -32.62 -13.65
CA ASP A 149 -7.29 -32.51 -13.62
C ASP A 149 -6.78 -31.33 -14.45
N LYS A 150 -7.49 -30.95 -15.54
CA LYS A 150 -7.14 -29.81 -16.41
C LYS A 150 -7.31 -28.45 -15.73
N LEU A 151 -8.09 -28.38 -14.66
CA LEU A 151 -8.30 -27.16 -13.89
C LEU A 151 -7.24 -26.96 -12.80
N LEU A 152 -6.50 -28.03 -12.47
CA LEU A 152 -5.50 -28.01 -11.42
C LEU A 152 -4.13 -27.57 -11.98
N PRO A 153 -3.35 -26.78 -11.22
CA PRO A 153 -2.01 -26.38 -11.61
C PRO A 153 -1.01 -27.51 -11.35
N LEU A 154 -1.20 -28.66 -11.99
CA LEU A 154 -0.36 -29.84 -11.81
C LEU A 154 1.07 -29.57 -12.31
N PRO A 155 2.11 -29.78 -11.49
CA PRO A 155 3.50 -29.74 -11.95
C PRO A 155 3.74 -30.80 -13.06
N GLU A 156 4.65 -30.53 -14.00
CA GLU A 156 4.92 -31.40 -15.16
C GLU A 156 5.18 -32.88 -14.79
N ASN A 157 5.82 -33.12 -13.65
CA ASN A 157 6.20 -34.44 -13.17
C ASN A 157 5.30 -34.96 -12.03
N MET A 158 4.09 -34.44 -11.89
CA MET A 158 3.19 -34.79 -10.79
C MET A 158 1.75 -34.96 -11.29
N ASN A 159 1.22 -36.16 -11.12
CA ASN A 159 -0.21 -36.42 -11.36
C ASN A 159 -1.06 -35.94 -10.16
N LYS A 160 -2.38 -35.97 -10.32
CA LYS A 160 -3.32 -35.53 -9.29
C LYS A 160 -3.20 -36.30 -7.96
N GLU A 161 -2.92 -37.61 -8.02
CA GLU A 161 -2.74 -38.45 -6.84
C GLU A 161 -1.55 -37.99 -5.98
N GLY A 162 -0.45 -37.57 -6.60
CA GLY A 162 0.69 -36.97 -5.89
C GLY A 162 0.45 -35.51 -5.49
N PHE A 163 -0.28 -34.76 -6.32
CA PHE A 163 -0.57 -33.35 -6.10
C PHE A 163 -1.40 -33.09 -4.84
N ILE A 164 -2.45 -33.89 -4.60
CA ILE A 164 -3.37 -33.66 -3.49
C ILE A 164 -2.67 -33.70 -2.13
N PRO A 165 -1.89 -34.75 -1.77
CA PRO A 165 -1.09 -34.76 -0.55
C PRO A 165 -0.10 -33.59 -0.47
N TRP A 166 0.59 -33.28 -1.57
CA TRP A 166 1.60 -32.22 -1.62
C TRP A 166 1.01 -30.82 -1.34
N ILE A 167 -0.07 -30.44 -2.04
CA ILE A 167 -0.70 -29.13 -1.86
C ILE A 167 -1.37 -29.03 -0.49
N THR A 168 -1.92 -30.14 0.02
CA THR A 168 -2.49 -30.23 1.36
C THR A 168 -1.41 -30.00 2.43
N ASP A 169 -0.24 -30.62 2.32
CA ASP A 169 0.81 -30.42 3.32
C ASP A 169 1.34 -28.99 3.32
N ILE A 170 1.49 -28.35 2.16
CA ILE A 170 1.86 -26.93 2.08
C ILE A 170 0.93 -26.06 2.94
N MET A 171 -0.38 -26.27 2.82
CA MET A 171 -1.39 -25.47 3.51
C MET A 171 -1.52 -25.83 5.00
N PHE A 172 -1.44 -27.10 5.36
CA PHE A 172 -1.82 -27.58 6.71
C PHE A 172 -0.64 -27.91 7.64
N ASN A 173 0.56 -28.17 7.12
CA ASN A 173 1.69 -28.60 7.97
C ASN A 173 2.38 -27.38 8.61
N PRO A 174 2.36 -27.19 9.94
CA PRO A 174 2.95 -26.02 10.59
C PRO A 174 4.45 -25.84 10.36
N GLU A 175 5.18 -26.93 10.08
CA GLU A 175 6.63 -26.91 9.87
C GLU A 175 7.02 -26.42 8.47
N ILE A 176 6.09 -26.40 7.52
CA ILE A 176 6.37 -25.98 6.15
C ILE A 176 6.10 -24.48 6.03
N ALA A 177 7.15 -23.70 5.72
CA ALA A 177 7.04 -22.26 5.46
C ALA A 177 6.27 -21.49 6.56
N PRO A 178 6.63 -21.63 7.85
CA PRO A 178 5.86 -21.04 8.96
C PRO A 178 5.79 -19.51 8.90
N LYS A 179 6.80 -18.85 8.33
CA LYS A 179 6.84 -17.41 8.11
C LYS A 179 7.25 -17.07 6.68
N ARG A 180 6.66 -16.01 6.12
CA ARG A 180 7.08 -15.43 4.83
C ARG A 180 8.45 -14.80 4.96
N VAL A 181 8.64 -13.98 5.99
CA VAL A 181 9.89 -13.29 6.31
C VAL A 181 10.21 -13.55 7.77
N ASN A 182 11.39 -14.06 8.06
CA ASN A 182 11.88 -14.31 9.40
C ASN A 182 13.09 -13.41 9.67
N LEU A 183 13.01 -12.64 10.76
CA LEU A 183 14.04 -11.69 11.20
C LEU A 183 14.68 -12.11 12.54
N ASP A 184 14.45 -13.34 13.01
CA ASP A 184 15.10 -13.86 14.21
C ASP A 184 16.58 -14.11 13.94
N PRO A 185 17.51 -13.39 14.60
CA PRO A 185 18.95 -13.50 14.36
C PRO A 185 19.55 -14.85 14.77
N ASN A 186 18.80 -15.69 15.48
CA ASN A 186 19.25 -17.04 15.85
C ASN A 186 19.08 -18.06 14.71
N ASN A 187 18.35 -17.71 13.64
CA ASN A 187 18.12 -18.56 12.48
C ASN A 187 18.89 -18.03 11.26
N ASP A 188 19.15 -18.90 10.28
CA ASP A 188 19.52 -18.42 8.95
C ASP A 188 18.30 -17.71 8.33
N LEU A 189 18.44 -16.39 8.12
CA LEU A 189 17.31 -15.53 7.73
C LEU A 189 16.71 -15.93 6.37
N ILE A 190 17.51 -16.49 5.46
CA ILE A 190 17.02 -16.99 4.18
C ILE A 190 16.29 -18.30 4.37
N ALA A 191 16.94 -19.31 4.96
CA ALA A 191 16.38 -20.65 5.09
C ALA A 191 15.12 -20.69 5.97
N ALA A 192 15.03 -19.78 6.94
CA ALA A 192 13.87 -19.64 7.82
C ALA A 192 12.72 -18.80 7.23
N SER A 193 12.91 -18.21 6.05
CA SER A 193 11.91 -17.38 5.35
C SER A 193 11.34 -18.12 4.14
N ALA A 194 10.02 -18.05 3.94
CA ALA A 194 9.36 -18.66 2.79
C ALA A 194 9.41 -17.80 1.50
N CYS A 195 9.78 -16.52 1.58
CA CYS A 195 9.90 -15.64 0.42
C CYS A 195 10.77 -16.28 -0.68
N HIS A 196 10.35 -16.15 -1.94
CA HIS A 196 10.94 -16.83 -3.08
C HIS A 196 12.01 -16.00 -3.80
N PHE A 197 12.78 -15.25 -3.02
CA PHE A 197 13.90 -14.43 -3.46
C PHE A 197 15.20 -15.22 -3.58
N TYR A 198 15.26 -16.34 -2.88
CA TYR A 198 16.42 -17.21 -2.74
C TYR A 198 16.00 -18.67 -2.89
N ASP A 199 16.86 -19.49 -3.50
CA ASP A 199 16.62 -20.94 -3.58
C ASP A 199 17.91 -21.73 -3.39
N GLY A 200 17.96 -22.55 -2.34
CA GLY A 200 19.09 -23.42 -2.02
C GLY A 200 20.37 -22.69 -1.58
N VAL A 201 20.26 -21.48 -1.02
CA VAL A 201 21.38 -20.65 -0.54
C VAL A 201 21.18 -20.24 0.93
N THR A 202 22.27 -19.97 1.64
CA THR A 202 22.25 -19.41 3.01
C THR A 202 22.44 -17.89 3.00
N ALA A 203 22.08 -17.22 4.10
CA ALA A 203 22.29 -15.78 4.25
C ALA A 203 23.77 -15.39 4.07
N GLU A 204 24.68 -16.14 4.70
CA GLU A 204 26.13 -15.92 4.61
C GLU A 204 26.65 -16.05 3.16
N GLU A 205 26.18 -17.04 2.40
CA GLU A 205 26.59 -17.23 1.00
C GLU A 205 26.16 -16.04 0.12
N VAL A 206 24.96 -15.52 0.35
CA VAL A 206 24.42 -14.37 -0.38
C VAL A 206 25.14 -13.08 0.00
N GLU A 207 25.37 -12.83 1.28
CA GLU A 207 26.13 -11.66 1.75
C GLU A 207 27.55 -11.67 1.18
N LYS A 208 28.22 -12.83 1.21
CA LYS A 208 29.55 -13.00 0.62
C LYS A 208 29.53 -12.79 -0.89
N TYR A 209 28.51 -13.28 -1.58
CA TYR A 209 28.34 -13.08 -3.02
C TYR A 209 28.29 -11.58 -3.37
N TYR A 210 27.44 -10.79 -2.71
CA TYR A 210 27.31 -9.36 -3.00
C TYR A 210 28.50 -8.54 -2.51
N THR A 211 29.14 -8.91 -1.40
CA THR A 211 30.37 -8.25 -0.93
C THR A 211 31.51 -8.41 -1.94
N GLY A 212 31.51 -9.50 -2.71
CA GLY A 212 32.48 -9.74 -3.78
C GLY A 212 32.23 -8.94 -5.07
N ILE A 213 31.10 -8.25 -5.20
CA ILE A 213 30.76 -7.48 -6.41
C ILE A 213 31.24 -6.04 -6.23
N SER A 214 32.08 -5.59 -7.15
CA SER A 214 32.55 -4.20 -7.18
C SER A 214 31.46 -3.27 -7.72
N GLN A 215 31.19 -2.19 -7.00
CA GLN A 215 30.33 -1.11 -7.47
C GLN A 215 31.04 -0.34 -8.60
N PRO A 216 30.39 -0.10 -9.76
CA PRO A 216 31.00 0.66 -10.85
C PRO A 216 31.35 2.10 -10.45
N ASN A 217 30.53 2.69 -9.58
CA ASN A 217 30.76 4.02 -9.02
C ASN A 217 30.36 4.02 -7.53
N PRO A 218 31.32 4.14 -6.59
CA PRO A 218 31.02 4.23 -5.16
C PRO A 218 30.17 5.44 -4.75
N GLU A 219 30.23 6.55 -5.50
CA GLU A 219 29.41 7.75 -5.22
C GLU A 219 27.97 7.62 -5.73
N ARG A 220 27.76 6.72 -6.69
CA ARG A 220 26.45 6.41 -7.29
C ARG A 220 26.27 4.89 -7.36
N PRO A 221 26.15 4.22 -6.20
CA PRO A 221 26.10 2.77 -6.14
C PRO A 221 24.82 2.25 -6.78
N LEU A 222 24.93 1.14 -7.52
CA LEU A 222 23.76 0.44 -8.04
C LEU A 222 23.09 -0.38 -6.93
N SER A 223 21.77 -0.51 -7.02
CA SER A 223 20.95 -1.36 -6.14
C SER A 223 21.16 -2.85 -6.43
N LEU A 224 22.35 -3.37 -6.12
CA LEU A 224 22.75 -4.73 -6.45
C LEU A 224 21.78 -5.77 -5.91
N GLY A 225 21.28 -6.61 -6.81
CA GLY A 225 20.34 -7.68 -6.51
C GLY A 225 18.87 -7.28 -6.47
N LEU A 226 18.50 -6.02 -6.73
CA LEU A 226 17.12 -5.53 -6.60
C LEU A 226 16.09 -6.38 -7.36
N ASN A 227 16.44 -6.84 -8.57
CA ASN A 227 15.52 -7.43 -9.54
C ASN A 227 15.90 -8.86 -9.97
N THR A 228 16.40 -9.66 -9.04
CA THR A 228 16.87 -11.02 -9.34
C THR A 228 16.52 -12.01 -8.23
N ARG A 229 16.33 -13.28 -8.61
CA ARG A 229 16.36 -14.41 -7.67
C ARG A 229 17.78 -14.95 -7.56
N VAL A 230 18.26 -15.23 -6.36
CA VAL A 230 19.57 -15.88 -6.18
C VAL A 230 19.37 -17.37 -5.99
N ILE A 231 20.08 -18.18 -6.76
CA ILE A 231 20.03 -19.64 -6.63
C ILE A 231 21.44 -20.23 -6.51
N LYS A 232 21.52 -21.47 -6.00
CA LYS A 232 22.73 -22.29 -6.08
C LYS A 232 22.63 -23.25 -7.27
N LYS A 233 23.41 -22.98 -8.33
CA LYS A 233 23.49 -23.84 -9.51
C LYS A 233 24.89 -24.44 -9.62
N ASP A 234 24.98 -25.77 -9.62
CA ASP A 234 26.25 -26.51 -9.72
C ASP A 234 27.31 -26.04 -8.69
N GLY A 235 26.85 -25.75 -7.46
CA GLY A 235 27.70 -25.26 -6.37
C GLY A 235 28.09 -23.78 -6.46
N LYS A 236 27.60 -23.03 -7.47
CA LYS A 236 27.85 -21.59 -7.63
C LYS A 236 26.61 -20.78 -7.36
N ILE A 237 26.80 -19.65 -6.69
CA ILE A 237 25.76 -18.64 -6.49
C ILE A 237 25.58 -17.87 -7.79
N VAL A 238 24.35 -17.83 -8.30
CA VAL A 238 24.00 -17.12 -9.54
C VAL A 238 22.71 -16.33 -9.37
N GLU A 239 22.63 -15.20 -10.05
CA GLU A 239 21.42 -14.39 -10.14
C GLU A 239 20.60 -14.78 -11.38
N ILE A 240 19.30 -14.95 -11.19
CA ILE A 240 18.31 -15.13 -12.24
C ILE A 240 17.52 -13.82 -12.36
N PRO A 241 17.75 -13.02 -13.41
CA PRO A 241 17.12 -11.71 -13.54
C PRO A 241 15.63 -11.81 -13.87
N TRP A 242 14.87 -10.82 -13.39
CA TRP A 242 13.44 -10.68 -13.66
C TRP A 242 13.23 -9.78 -14.87
N VAL A 243 13.13 -10.39 -16.04
CA VAL A 243 13.12 -9.68 -17.34
C VAL A 243 12.19 -10.35 -18.34
N VAL A 244 11.83 -9.62 -19.39
CA VAL A 244 11.19 -10.18 -20.59
C VAL A 244 12.06 -11.32 -21.15
N GLY A 245 11.43 -12.45 -21.48
CA GLY A 245 12.12 -13.68 -21.89
C GLY A 245 12.87 -14.44 -20.77
N GLY A 246 12.88 -13.91 -19.54
CA GLY A 246 13.48 -14.55 -18.36
C GLY A 246 12.46 -14.95 -17.30
N LEU A 247 12.89 -14.97 -16.03
CA LEU A 247 11.98 -15.20 -14.91
C LEU A 247 10.96 -14.05 -14.84
N TYR A 248 9.68 -14.40 -14.68
CA TYR A 248 8.52 -13.50 -14.81
C TYR A 248 8.24 -12.93 -16.20
N GLY A 249 8.96 -13.37 -17.24
CA GLY A 249 8.85 -12.82 -18.61
C GLY A 249 7.42 -12.75 -19.15
N GLN A 250 6.58 -13.78 -18.92
CA GLN A 250 5.19 -13.78 -19.39
C GLN A 250 4.33 -12.64 -18.82
N ALA A 251 4.55 -12.26 -17.56
CA ALA A 251 3.85 -11.14 -16.93
C ALA A 251 4.46 -9.82 -17.41
N LEU A 252 5.79 -9.73 -17.43
CA LEU A 252 6.53 -8.54 -17.84
C LEU A 252 6.30 -8.17 -19.32
N GLU A 253 6.10 -9.13 -20.20
CA GLU A 253 5.71 -8.89 -21.60
C GLU A 253 4.39 -8.12 -21.70
N LYS A 254 3.41 -8.47 -20.85
CA LYS A 254 2.11 -7.77 -20.79
C LYS A 254 2.26 -6.38 -20.17
N VAL A 255 3.07 -6.25 -19.11
CA VAL A 255 3.41 -4.95 -18.53
C VAL A 255 4.02 -4.05 -19.60
N VAL A 256 5.06 -4.52 -20.30
CA VAL A 256 5.74 -3.79 -21.39
C VAL A 256 4.78 -3.43 -22.51
N TYR A 257 3.90 -4.34 -22.94
CA TYR A 257 2.89 -4.04 -23.97
C TYR A 257 2.04 -2.81 -23.59
N TRP A 258 1.57 -2.74 -22.35
CA TRP A 258 0.76 -1.61 -21.89
C TRP A 258 1.58 -0.34 -21.66
N LEU A 259 2.84 -0.45 -21.23
CA LEU A 259 3.74 0.70 -21.12
C LEU A 259 4.08 1.30 -22.49
N GLU A 260 4.25 0.49 -23.53
CA GLU A 260 4.44 0.97 -24.91
C GLU A 260 3.20 1.77 -25.38
N LYS A 261 1.99 1.35 -24.96
CA LYS A 261 0.75 2.11 -25.20
C LYS A 261 0.65 3.38 -24.38
N ALA A 262 1.09 3.36 -23.12
CA ALA A 262 1.16 4.56 -22.28
C ALA A 262 2.10 5.62 -22.90
N LYS A 263 3.25 5.17 -23.41
CA LYS A 263 4.25 6.02 -24.06
C LYS A 263 3.70 6.80 -25.27
N GLU A 264 2.84 6.18 -26.07
CA GLU A 264 2.17 6.82 -27.22
C GLU A 264 1.28 8.01 -26.83
N VAL A 265 0.87 8.11 -25.56
CA VAL A 265 -0.03 9.16 -25.05
C VAL A 265 0.56 9.94 -23.86
N ALA A 266 1.87 9.88 -23.66
CA ALA A 266 2.56 10.62 -22.60
C ALA A 266 2.26 12.13 -22.68
N GLU A 267 2.16 12.80 -21.53
CA GLU A 267 1.81 14.22 -21.44
C GLU A 267 2.92 15.14 -21.92
N ASN A 268 4.17 14.70 -21.80
CA ASN A 268 5.34 15.44 -22.25
C ASN A 268 6.51 14.50 -22.61
N GLU A 269 7.56 15.08 -23.19
CA GLU A 269 8.75 14.35 -23.65
C GLU A 269 9.52 13.67 -22.50
N ARG A 270 9.56 14.28 -21.31
CA ARG A 270 10.25 13.72 -20.15
C ARG A 270 9.57 12.44 -19.67
N GLN A 271 8.24 12.47 -19.52
CA GLN A 271 7.44 11.30 -19.18
C GLN A 271 7.59 10.19 -20.24
N ARG A 272 7.61 10.57 -21.53
CA ARG A 272 7.84 9.63 -22.64
C ARG A 272 9.20 8.92 -22.50
N GLN A 273 10.27 9.67 -22.24
CA GLN A 273 11.62 9.12 -22.02
C GLN A 273 11.69 8.22 -20.77
N GLY A 274 11.00 8.61 -19.68
CA GLY A 274 10.87 7.78 -18.49
C GLY A 274 10.22 6.43 -18.81
N LEU A 275 9.09 6.43 -19.54
CA LEU A 275 8.43 5.21 -19.99
C LEU A 275 9.35 4.35 -20.89
N GLU A 276 10.12 4.96 -21.79
CA GLU A 276 11.10 4.26 -22.62
C GLU A 276 12.17 3.56 -21.79
N LYS A 277 12.72 4.25 -20.78
CA LYS A 277 13.73 3.67 -19.89
C LYS A 277 13.16 2.57 -19.01
N LEU A 278 11.92 2.71 -18.53
CA LEU A 278 11.26 1.64 -17.79
C LEU A 278 11.04 0.39 -18.65
N ILE A 279 10.64 0.57 -19.91
CA ILE A 279 10.49 -0.52 -20.88
C ILE A 279 11.84 -1.19 -21.16
N GLU A 280 12.91 -0.40 -21.34
CA GLU A 280 14.28 -0.91 -21.51
C GLU A 280 14.74 -1.71 -20.29
N TYR A 281 14.47 -1.21 -19.09
CA TYR A 281 14.75 -1.90 -17.83
C TYR A 281 14.05 -3.26 -17.76
N TYR A 282 12.76 -3.36 -18.07
CA TYR A 282 12.06 -4.65 -18.07
C TYR A 282 12.57 -5.63 -19.14
N LYS A 283 13.09 -5.12 -20.26
CA LYS A 283 13.67 -5.96 -21.32
C LYS A 283 15.08 -6.45 -20.99
N THR A 284 15.86 -5.69 -20.22
CA THR A 284 17.30 -5.94 -20.01
C THR A 284 17.66 -6.37 -18.58
N GLY A 285 16.89 -5.92 -17.59
CA GLY A 285 17.17 -6.08 -16.17
C GLY A 285 18.32 -5.21 -15.66
N ASP A 286 18.83 -4.28 -16.46
CA ASP A 286 20.01 -3.49 -16.13
C ASP A 286 19.73 -2.44 -15.05
N LEU A 287 20.46 -2.54 -13.94
CA LEU A 287 20.28 -1.64 -12.78
C LEU A 287 20.75 -0.21 -13.05
N LYS A 288 21.65 0.01 -14.01
CA LYS A 288 21.99 1.38 -14.43
C LYS A 288 20.83 2.01 -15.19
N THR A 289 20.16 1.25 -16.06
CA THR A 289 18.94 1.69 -16.75
C THR A 289 17.81 1.98 -15.77
N TRP A 290 17.70 1.21 -14.68
CA TRP A 290 16.81 1.51 -13.57
C TRP A 290 17.11 2.87 -12.93
N ASP A 291 18.38 3.15 -12.62
CA ASP A 291 18.78 4.44 -12.09
C ASP A 291 18.51 5.59 -13.07
N ASP A 292 18.82 5.41 -14.35
CA ASP A 292 18.53 6.38 -15.42
C ASP A 292 17.01 6.66 -15.52
N TYR A 293 16.17 5.62 -15.41
CA TYR A 293 14.71 5.76 -15.33
C TYR A 293 14.30 6.59 -14.12
N ASN A 294 14.82 6.30 -12.93
CA ASN A 294 14.45 7.00 -11.71
C ASN A 294 14.84 8.47 -11.73
N VAL A 295 15.99 8.82 -12.31
CA VAL A 295 16.38 10.22 -12.54
C VAL A 295 15.34 10.94 -13.42
N LEU A 296 14.96 10.34 -14.56
CA LEU A 296 13.94 10.91 -15.45
C LEU A 296 12.58 11.04 -14.76
N TRP A 297 12.22 10.04 -13.96
CA TRP A 297 10.96 10.00 -13.23
C TRP A 297 10.89 11.09 -12.16
N VAL A 298 11.96 11.29 -11.37
CA VAL A 298 12.01 12.36 -10.34
C VAL A 298 11.87 13.73 -10.99
N GLU A 299 12.54 13.96 -12.12
CA GLU A 299 12.53 15.23 -12.85
C GLU A 299 11.20 15.52 -13.58
N ASP A 300 10.33 14.52 -13.75
CA ASP A 300 9.05 14.69 -14.43
C ASP A 300 7.97 15.31 -13.53
N THR A 301 7.34 16.38 -14.01
CA THR A 301 6.29 17.13 -13.29
C THR A 301 4.90 16.98 -13.94
N SER A 302 4.68 15.89 -14.68
CA SER A 302 3.41 15.53 -15.31
C SER A 302 2.23 15.54 -14.34
N PHE A 303 1.02 15.68 -14.88
CA PHE A 303 -0.20 15.69 -14.09
C PHE A 303 -0.58 14.26 -13.68
N VAL A 304 -0.50 13.31 -14.61
CA VAL A 304 -0.59 11.87 -14.39
C VAL A 304 0.80 11.35 -14.04
N ASP A 305 0.90 10.51 -13.02
CA ASP A 305 2.15 9.88 -12.61
C ASP A 305 1.92 8.38 -12.32
N TYR A 306 3.01 7.66 -12.12
CA TYR A 306 2.96 6.24 -11.83
C TYR A 306 4.21 5.76 -11.09
N VAL A 307 4.01 4.72 -10.28
CA VAL A 307 5.04 3.78 -9.82
C VAL A 307 4.75 2.46 -10.52
N ASN A 308 5.77 1.82 -11.11
CA ASN A 308 5.65 0.50 -11.71
C ASN A 308 7.03 -0.14 -11.79
N GLY A 309 7.35 -1.10 -10.92
CA GLY A 309 8.69 -1.66 -10.83
C GLY A 309 8.89 -2.61 -9.66
N PHE A 310 10.14 -3.02 -9.46
CA PHE A 310 10.59 -3.70 -8.24
C PHE A 310 11.11 -2.61 -7.30
N ILE A 311 10.31 -2.22 -6.30
CA ILE A 311 10.53 -0.98 -5.53
C ILE A 311 11.03 -1.26 -4.12
N GLU A 312 10.19 -1.90 -3.29
CA GLU A 312 10.41 -1.99 -1.85
C GLU A 312 10.99 -3.33 -1.43
N VAL A 313 11.93 -3.31 -0.49
CA VAL A 313 12.71 -4.49 -0.08
C VAL A 313 12.21 -5.16 1.21
N TYR A 314 11.05 -4.74 1.74
CA TYR A 314 10.50 -5.26 3.01
C TYR A 314 10.18 -6.76 2.97
N GLY A 315 9.91 -7.30 1.78
CA GLY A 315 9.64 -8.72 1.59
C GLY A 315 10.88 -9.60 1.68
N ASP A 316 12.08 -9.03 1.67
CA ASP A 316 13.35 -9.74 1.72
C ASP A 316 13.94 -9.72 3.14
N PRO A 317 14.22 -10.89 3.76
CA PRO A 317 14.89 -10.96 5.06
C PRO A 317 16.27 -10.27 5.11
N LEU A 318 16.94 -10.10 3.97
CA LEU A 318 18.22 -9.38 3.85
C LEU A 318 18.07 -7.93 3.36
N GLY A 319 16.84 -7.47 3.08
CA GLY A 319 16.56 -6.10 2.64
C GLY A 319 17.22 -5.70 1.31
N ARG A 320 17.34 -6.63 0.35
CA ARG A 320 18.01 -6.41 -0.94
C ARG A 320 17.11 -6.59 -2.16
N LYS A 321 16.23 -7.60 -2.14
CA LYS A 321 15.32 -7.94 -3.24
C LYS A 321 14.03 -7.15 -3.09
N ALA A 322 13.59 -6.54 -4.18
CA ALA A 322 12.37 -5.77 -4.14
C ALA A 322 11.14 -6.56 -4.60
N THR A 323 10.01 -6.33 -3.93
CA THR A 323 8.70 -6.78 -4.40
C THR A 323 8.25 -5.93 -5.59
N TRP A 324 7.49 -6.55 -6.50
CA TRP A 324 6.89 -5.83 -7.62
C TRP A 324 5.67 -5.05 -7.15
N GLU A 325 5.56 -3.78 -7.51
CA GLU A 325 4.40 -2.96 -7.17
C GLU A 325 4.06 -1.95 -8.24
N SER A 326 2.84 -1.44 -8.17
CA SER A 326 2.41 -0.34 -9.01
C SER A 326 1.34 0.53 -8.35
N VAL A 327 1.47 1.84 -8.56
CA VAL A 327 0.47 2.85 -8.23
C VAL A 327 0.31 3.72 -9.47
N VAL A 328 -0.92 3.95 -9.89
CA VAL A 328 -1.24 4.88 -10.98
C VAL A 328 -2.05 6.00 -10.38
N ASP A 329 -1.62 7.23 -10.58
CA ASP A 329 -2.19 8.38 -9.92
C ASP A 329 -2.19 9.63 -10.80
N PHE A 330 -2.89 10.65 -10.33
CA PHE A 330 -2.77 11.98 -10.88
C PHE A 330 -2.84 13.02 -9.76
N ARG A 331 -2.25 14.19 -10.02
CA ARG A 331 -2.14 15.28 -9.04
C ARG A 331 -3.53 15.76 -8.61
N ASN A 332 -3.74 15.84 -7.31
CA ASN A 332 -4.86 16.57 -6.72
C ASN A 332 -4.45 18.03 -6.55
N GLU A 333 -4.90 18.92 -7.44
CA GLU A 333 -4.49 20.34 -7.42
C GLU A 333 -4.91 21.08 -6.14
N GLU A 334 -6.12 20.79 -5.65
CA GLU A 334 -6.66 21.46 -4.47
C GLU A 334 -5.83 21.10 -3.23
N ALA A 335 -5.61 19.81 -3.01
CA ALA A 335 -4.80 19.33 -1.89
C ALA A 335 -3.31 19.64 -2.08
N THR A 336 -2.79 19.63 -3.32
CA THR A 336 -1.40 20.06 -3.58
C THR A 336 -1.19 21.55 -3.29
N ARG A 337 -2.22 22.39 -3.35
CA ARG A 337 -2.10 23.79 -2.90
C ARG A 337 -1.74 23.87 -1.41
N ARG A 338 -2.32 22.99 -0.58
CA ARG A 338 -2.05 22.89 0.86
C ARG A 338 -0.59 22.51 1.12
N THR A 339 -0.08 21.47 0.47
CA THR A 339 1.32 21.04 0.62
C THR A 339 2.32 22.05 0.07
N LYS A 340 1.97 22.79 -0.99
CA LYS A 340 2.79 23.92 -1.49
C LYS A 340 2.91 25.04 -0.46
N ILE A 341 1.83 25.39 0.23
CA ILE A 341 1.87 26.41 1.29
C ILE A 341 2.78 25.93 2.43
N ILE A 342 2.65 24.67 2.86
CA ILE A 342 3.51 24.06 3.89
C ILE A 342 4.99 24.11 3.47
N SER A 343 5.29 23.63 2.26
CA SER A 343 6.65 23.56 1.73
C SER A 343 7.29 24.93 1.51
N ALA A 344 6.51 25.93 1.08
CA ALA A 344 7.00 27.31 0.93
C ALA A 344 7.39 27.96 2.27
N ASN A 345 6.88 27.43 3.38
CA ASN A 345 7.18 27.89 4.73
C ASN A 345 8.13 26.95 5.48
N ALA A 346 8.76 25.98 4.79
CA ALA A 346 9.64 24.97 5.42
C ALA A 346 10.72 25.57 6.32
N GLN A 347 11.36 26.67 5.89
CA GLN A 347 12.37 27.36 6.70
C GLN A 347 11.78 27.93 7.99
N TRP A 348 10.56 28.47 7.94
CA TRP A 348 9.90 28.98 9.14
C TRP A 348 9.68 27.87 10.16
N PHE A 349 9.19 26.70 9.72
CA PHE A 349 8.99 25.55 10.59
C PHE A 349 10.31 25.03 11.17
N GLU A 350 11.39 24.97 10.38
CA GLU A 350 12.72 24.57 10.88
C GLU A 350 13.25 25.55 11.94
N ASP A 351 13.16 26.85 11.68
CA ASP A 351 13.65 27.89 12.58
C ASP A 351 12.87 27.90 13.91
N HIS A 352 11.57 27.65 13.86
CA HIS A 352 10.68 27.63 15.03
C HIS A 352 10.53 26.25 15.69
N SER A 353 11.22 25.23 15.18
CA SER A 353 11.24 23.90 15.78
C SER A 353 11.76 23.95 17.22
N PRO A 354 11.19 23.17 18.17
CA PRO A 354 11.60 23.19 19.58
C PRO A 354 12.93 22.47 19.84
N ILE A 355 13.56 21.91 18.81
CA ILE A 355 14.84 21.20 18.92
C ILE A 355 16.03 22.15 19.15
N ASP A 356 17.12 21.62 19.68
CA ASP A 356 18.37 22.36 19.87
C ASP A 356 18.90 22.89 18.52
N ALA A 357 19.34 24.15 18.51
CA ALA A 357 19.77 24.86 17.32
C ALA A 357 20.88 24.16 16.53
N ARG A 358 21.71 23.32 17.17
CA ARG A 358 22.75 22.55 16.50
C ARG A 358 22.19 21.51 15.52
N PHE A 359 20.99 21.02 15.78
CA PHE A 359 20.30 20.07 14.93
C PHE A 359 19.41 20.74 13.89
N LYS A 360 19.32 22.07 13.84
CA LYS A 360 18.53 22.78 12.81
C LYS A 360 19.34 23.00 11.54
N LYS A 361 18.70 22.85 10.38
CA LYS A 361 19.27 23.23 9.08
C LYS A 361 19.30 24.75 8.95
N LYS A 362 20.44 25.30 8.52
CA LYS A 362 20.56 26.74 8.21
C LYS A 362 19.72 27.15 7.00
N GLU A 363 19.65 26.26 6.01
CA GLU A 363 18.86 26.44 4.80
C GLU A 363 18.14 25.13 4.49
N VAL A 364 16.82 25.17 4.50
CA VAL A 364 15.97 24.06 4.11
C VAL A 364 15.73 24.13 2.61
N LYS A 365 16.09 23.08 1.89
CA LYS A 365 15.62 22.88 0.53
C LYS A 365 14.23 22.29 0.60
N GLY A 366 13.23 23.00 0.06
CA GLY A 366 11.85 22.52 0.04
C GLY A 366 11.75 21.15 -0.63
N VAL A 367 11.04 20.22 0.00
CA VAL A 367 10.72 18.91 -0.58
C VAL A 367 9.60 19.11 -1.60
N SER A 368 9.74 18.54 -2.80
CA SER A 368 8.65 18.52 -3.77
C SER A 368 7.59 17.50 -3.33
N ALA A 369 6.70 17.93 -2.45
CA ALA A 369 5.57 17.12 -2.01
C ALA A 369 4.31 17.43 -2.83
N LYS A 370 3.61 16.38 -3.29
CA LYS A 370 2.32 16.52 -3.97
C LYS A 370 1.28 15.61 -3.33
N VAL A 371 0.03 16.06 -3.36
CA VAL A 371 -1.09 15.19 -2.98
C VAL A 371 -1.64 14.58 -4.26
N ILE A 372 -1.91 13.28 -4.23
CA ILE A 372 -2.32 12.52 -5.40
C ILE A 372 -3.69 11.87 -5.19
N THR A 373 -4.39 11.66 -6.31
CA THR A 373 -5.55 10.78 -6.38
C THR A 373 -5.12 9.48 -7.03
N VAL A 374 -5.19 8.39 -6.28
CA VAL A 374 -4.91 7.04 -6.77
C VAL A 374 -6.03 6.58 -7.69
N ALA A 375 -5.68 6.17 -8.91
CA ALA A 375 -6.58 5.61 -9.90
C ALA A 375 -6.53 4.07 -9.93
N GLN A 376 -5.36 3.48 -9.72
CA GLN A 376 -5.17 2.03 -9.70
C GLN A 376 -4.01 1.63 -8.78
N LEU A 377 -4.20 0.52 -8.08
CA LEU A 377 -3.17 -0.14 -7.26
C LEU A 377 -2.83 -1.51 -7.88
N GLY A 378 -1.59 -1.95 -7.73
CA GLY A 378 -1.12 -3.24 -8.22
C GLY A 378 0.08 -3.77 -7.43
N GLY A 379 0.28 -5.08 -7.48
CA GLY A 379 1.38 -5.74 -6.78
C GLY A 379 1.30 -5.57 -5.26
N ASP A 380 2.44 -5.25 -4.63
CA ASP A 380 2.55 -5.12 -3.17
C ASP A 380 1.79 -3.91 -2.58
N CYS A 381 1.32 -3.00 -3.45
CA CYS A 381 0.40 -1.92 -3.10
C CYS A 381 -1.10 -2.31 -3.16
N TYR A 382 -1.44 -3.58 -3.43
CA TYR A 382 -2.84 -4.04 -3.49
C TYR A 382 -3.06 -5.43 -2.86
N PRO A 383 -4.16 -5.65 -2.11
CA PRO A 383 -5.16 -4.67 -1.68
C PRO A 383 -4.78 -3.89 -0.42
N SER A 384 -3.76 -4.32 0.31
CA SER A 384 -3.15 -3.51 1.37
C SER A 384 -2.24 -2.48 0.72
N THR A 385 -2.49 -1.19 0.94
CA THR A 385 -1.77 -0.09 0.30
C THR A 385 -1.14 0.82 1.35
N PRO A 386 0.01 1.45 1.07
CA PRO A 386 0.46 2.59 1.86
C PRO A 386 -0.51 3.78 1.67
N ILE A 387 -0.37 4.78 2.56
CA ILE A 387 -1.08 6.07 2.47
C ILE A 387 -0.18 7.20 1.95
N GLY A 388 1.13 6.96 1.89
CA GLY A 388 2.14 7.86 1.34
C GLY A 388 3.33 7.07 0.79
N ILE A 389 4.05 7.66 -0.17
CA ILE A 389 5.23 7.06 -0.81
C ILE A 389 6.30 8.15 -0.98
N ASN A 390 7.57 7.81 -0.73
CA ASN A 390 8.71 8.69 -0.98
C ASN A 390 9.78 7.96 -1.80
N LEU A 391 9.88 8.29 -3.09
CA LEU A 391 10.74 7.59 -4.05
C LEU A 391 11.62 8.55 -4.85
N PRO A 392 12.73 8.05 -5.45
CA PRO A 392 13.22 6.66 -5.44
C PRO A 392 14.02 6.33 -4.18
N ASN A 393 14.26 5.03 -3.95
CA ASN A 393 15.02 4.53 -2.81
C ASN A 393 16.54 4.79 -2.87
N ALA A 394 17.11 5.07 -4.06
CA ALA A 394 18.54 5.29 -4.21
C ALA A 394 18.97 6.65 -3.63
N ASP A 395 19.73 6.64 -2.53
CA ASP A 395 20.11 7.86 -1.80
C ASP A 395 20.91 8.86 -2.64
N TRP A 396 21.74 8.39 -3.57
CA TRP A 396 22.51 9.28 -4.45
C TRP A 396 21.58 10.06 -5.39
N ILE A 397 20.52 9.42 -5.91
CA ILE A 397 19.51 10.08 -6.75
C ILE A 397 18.76 11.11 -5.91
N ARG A 398 18.34 10.75 -4.70
CA ARG A 398 17.66 11.66 -3.77
C ARG A 398 18.50 12.90 -3.47
N LYS A 399 19.81 12.71 -3.27
CA LYS A 399 20.76 13.78 -2.97
C LYS A 399 21.01 14.70 -4.16
N GLU A 400 21.14 14.16 -5.38
CA GLU A 400 21.55 14.91 -6.56
C GLU A 400 20.37 15.46 -7.38
N HIS A 401 19.28 14.69 -7.49
CA HIS A 401 18.11 15.00 -8.34
C HIS A 401 16.83 15.26 -7.53
N GLY A 402 16.80 14.86 -6.26
CA GLY A 402 15.64 15.01 -5.38
C GLY A 402 14.78 13.74 -5.28
N SER A 403 13.63 13.85 -4.63
CA SER A 403 12.66 12.77 -4.50
C SER A 403 11.24 13.29 -4.69
N LYS A 404 10.30 12.39 -4.93
CA LYS A 404 8.85 12.66 -4.94
C LYS A 404 8.24 12.04 -3.69
N SER A 405 7.77 12.90 -2.78
CA SER A 405 6.96 12.50 -1.63
C SER A 405 5.49 12.73 -1.98
N VAL A 406 4.65 11.70 -1.84
CA VAL A 406 3.24 11.76 -2.23
C VAL A 406 2.33 11.28 -1.12
N THR A 407 1.21 11.98 -0.92
CA THR A 407 0.11 11.57 -0.03
C THR A 407 -1.09 11.09 -0.85
N MET A 408 -1.61 9.91 -0.56
CA MET A 408 -2.74 9.29 -1.28
C MET A 408 -4.10 9.68 -0.66
N GLU A 409 -4.56 10.90 -0.93
CA GLU A 409 -5.71 11.49 -0.21
C GLU A 409 -7.03 10.73 -0.42
N ASN A 410 -7.29 10.20 -1.62
CA ASN A 410 -8.53 9.46 -1.83
C ASN A 410 -8.55 8.08 -1.12
N ILE A 411 -7.37 7.55 -0.76
CA ILE A 411 -7.23 6.35 0.05
C ILE A 411 -7.45 6.68 1.54
N THR A 412 -6.79 7.72 2.06
CA THR A 412 -7.01 8.18 3.46
C THR A 412 -8.46 8.61 3.66
N TYR A 413 -9.05 9.30 2.69
CA TYR A 413 -10.47 9.65 2.69
C TYR A 413 -11.37 8.41 2.75
N ALA A 414 -11.06 7.35 1.99
CA ALA A 414 -11.85 6.12 2.03
C ALA A 414 -11.78 5.41 3.39
N TYR A 415 -10.61 5.39 4.04
CA TYR A 415 -10.47 4.89 5.42
C TYR A 415 -11.32 5.70 6.40
N ASN A 416 -11.21 7.03 6.33
CA ASN A 416 -11.95 7.95 7.18
C ASN A 416 -13.46 7.74 7.01
N GLN A 417 -13.96 7.74 5.77
CA GLN A 417 -15.38 7.53 5.49
C GLN A 417 -15.88 6.14 5.89
N ALA A 418 -15.09 5.09 5.72
CA ALA A 418 -15.46 3.74 6.18
C ALA A 418 -15.50 3.62 7.71
N SER A 419 -14.79 4.48 8.44
CA SER A 419 -14.82 4.52 9.90
C SER A 419 -16.04 5.28 10.43
N LEU A 420 -16.52 6.30 9.70
CA LEU A 420 -17.70 7.07 10.06
C LEU A 420 -18.94 6.16 10.10
N GLY A 421 -19.67 6.18 11.22
CA GLY A 421 -20.87 5.35 11.40
C GLY A 421 -20.60 3.88 11.73
N SER A 422 -19.34 3.47 11.92
CA SER A 422 -19.00 2.11 12.36
C SER A 422 -19.30 1.82 13.84
N GLY A 423 -19.69 2.84 14.61
CA GLY A 423 -19.85 2.79 16.08
C GLY A 423 -18.53 2.90 16.84
N PHE A 424 -17.39 2.88 16.15
CA PHE A 424 -16.07 2.89 16.79
C PHE A 424 -15.78 4.22 17.51
N LEU A 425 -16.14 5.36 16.91
CA LEU A 425 -15.95 6.64 17.58
C LEU A 425 -16.85 6.74 18.81
N GLU A 426 -18.10 6.31 18.69
CA GLU A 426 -19.08 6.32 19.77
C GLU A 426 -18.68 5.43 20.96
N GLU A 427 -17.99 4.30 20.70
CA GLU A 427 -17.50 3.39 21.74
C GLU A 427 -16.24 3.90 22.45
N PHE A 428 -15.29 4.48 21.71
CA PHE A 428 -13.93 4.74 22.21
C PHE A 428 -13.58 6.21 22.43
N CYS A 429 -14.39 7.16 21.95
CA CYS A 429 -14.21 8.57 22.31
C CYS A 429 -14.67 8.80 23.76
N TYR A 430 -14.05 9.75 24.44
CA TYR A 430 -14.36 10.10 25.82
C TYR A 430 -15.76 10.72 25.98
N SER A 431 -16.21 11.53 24.99
CA SER A 431 -17.49 12.22 25.08
C SER A 431 -18.18 12.41 23.72
N PRO A 432 -19.50 12.69 23.69
CA PRO A 432 -20.22 13.04 22.46
C PRO A 432 -19.64 14.24 21.73
N GLU A 433 -19.10 15.23 22.45
CA GLU A 433 -18.45 16.41 21.87
C GLU A 433 -17.18 16.02 21.10
N GLU A 434 -16.39 15.07 21.64
CA GLU A 434 -15.23 14.52 20.92
C GLU A 434 -15.66 13.76 19.67
N VAL A 435 -16.75 13.01 19.72
CA VAL A 435 -17.30 12.30 18.54
C VAL A 435 -17.67 13.30 17.44
N GLU A 436 -18.40 14.36 17.78
CA GLU A 436 -18.80 15.38 16.80
C GLU A 436 -17.60 16.16 16.26
N MET A 437 -16.61 16.46 17.11
CA MET A 437 -15.34 17.09 16.69
C MET A 437 -14.55 16.19 15.74
N ALA A 438 -14.45 14.89 16.03
CA ALA A 438 -13.78 13.91 15.18
C ALA A 438 -14.48 13.76 13.83
N LYS A 439 -15.82 13.74 13.81
CA LYS A 439 -16.60 13.70 12.56
C LYS A 439 -16.40 14.95 11.72
N LYS A 440 -16.36 16.13 12.34
CA LYS A 440 -16.26 17.41 11.64
C LYS A 440 -14.84 17.67 11.12
N TYR A 441 -13.82 17.46 11.96
CA TYR A 441 -12.45 17.89 11.66
C TYR A 441 -11.47 16.76 11.44
N GLY A 442 -11.78 15.51 11.83
CA GLY A 442 -10.87 14.37 11.70
C GLY A 442 -10.24 14.21 10.31
N PRO A 443 -11.02 14.26 9.20
CA PRO A 443 -10.45 14.09 7.87
C PRO A 443 -9.41 15.16 7.48
N ILE A 444 -9.65 16.43 7.82
CA ILE A 444 -8.70 17.51 7.50
C ILE A 444 -7.50 17.50 8.46
N ALA A 445 -7.73 17.11 9.72
CA ALA A 445 -6.71 16.97 10.74
C ALA A 445 -5.68 15.88 10.36
N ASP A 446 -6.17 14.69 9.98
CA ASP A 446 -5.37 13.53 9.55
C ASP A 446 -4.56 13.85 8.28
N ASN A 447 -5.20 14.51 7.30
CA ASN A 447 -4.51 14.94 6.08
C ASN A 447 -3.41 15.97 6.37
N LEU A 448 -3.64 16.95 7.25
CA LEU A 448 -2.64 17.96 7.61
C LEU A 448 -1.50 17.40 8.46
N HIS A 449 -1.82 16.50 9.39
CA HIS A 449 -0.82 15.74 10.14
C HIS A 449 0.10 14.99 9.17
N THR A 450 -0.49 14.24 8.24
CA THR A 450 0.25 13.49 7.22
C THR A 450 1.08 14.43 6.32
N ASP A 451 0.50 15.54 5.86
CA ASP A 451 1.23 16.50 5.03
C ASP A 451 2.42 17.10 5.78
N LEU A 452 2.28 17.45 7.07
CA LEU A 452 3.40 17.94 7.87
C LEU A 452 4.46 16.86 8.11
N HIS A 453 4.04 15.63 8.41
CA HIS A 453 4.91 14.47 8.62
C HIS A 453 5.78 14.20 7.38
N GLU A 454 5.15 14.06 6.22
CA GLU A 454 5.80 13.69 4.96
C GLU A 454 6.60 14.84 4.35
N CYS A 455 6.03 16.04 4.29
CA CYS A 455 6.65 17.17 3.59
C CYS A 455 7.82 17.75 4.38
N LEU A 456 7.70 17.81 5.71
CA LEU A 456 8.62 18.55 6.57
C LEU A 456 9.17 17.71 7.72
N GLY A 457 8.39 16.79 8.28
CA GLY A 457 8.80 15.95 9.42
C GLY A 457 10.09 15.20 9.11
N HIS A 458 10.07 14.31 8.11
CA HIS A 458 11.28 13.61 7.66
C HIS A 458 12.37 14.56 7.14
N GLY A 459 11.97 15.63 6.46
CA GLY A 459 12.90 16.61 5.88
C GLY A 459 13.57 17.56 6.88
N SER A 460 13.08 17.66 8.11
CA SER A 460 13.57 18.60 9.13
C SER A 460 14.81 18.08 9.85
N GLY A 461 15.62 19.00 10.38
CA GLY A 461 16.76 18.69 11.22
C GLY A 461 17.97 18.05 10.51
N GLN A 462 19.12 18.06 11.18
CA GLN A 462 20.38 17.51 10.67
C GLN A 462 21.14 16.72 11.74
N LEU A 463 21.88 15.71 11.30
CA LEU A 463 22.81 14.97 12.15
C LEU A 463 24.06 15.80 12.44
N LEU A 464 24.69 15.55 13.60
CA LEU A 464 26.00 16.12 13.88
C LEU A 464 27.07 15.47 12.99
N PRO A 465 28.15 16.22 12.63
CA PRO A 465 29.26 15.65 11.89
C PRO A 465 29.82 14.39 12.55
N GLY A 466 30.02 13.32 11.76
CA GLY A 466 30.56 12.05 12.22
C GLY A 466 29.54 11.07 12.82
N VAL A 467 28.25 11.42 12.87
CA VAL A 467 27.18 10.51 13.29
C VAL A 467 26.59 9.79 12.08
N SER A 468 26.56 8.46 12.12
CA SER A 468 25.91 7.64 11.09
C SER A 468 24.38 7.67 11.25
N SER A 469 23.65 7.76 10.14
CA SER A 469 22.19 7.58 10.09
C SER A 469 21.75 6.20 10.60
N GLU A 470 22.63 5.20 10.49
CA GLU A 470 22.37 3.81 10.90
C GLU A 470 22.68 3.56 12.39
N ALA A 471 23.14 4.57 13.14
CA ALA A 471 23.58 4.40 14.53
C ALA A 471 22.50 3.82 15.45
N LEU A 472 21.22 4.02 15.12
CA LEU A 472 20.07 3.53 15.88
C LEU A 472 19.70 2.06 15.60
N ARG A 473 20.31 1.43 14.58
CA ARG A 473 20.07 0.01 14.23
C ARG A 473 18.57 -0.32 14.15
N ASN A 474 18.12 -1.35 14.88
CA ASN A 474 16.73 -1.81 14.95
C ASN A 474 15.74 -0.80 15.59
N TYR A 475 16.23 0.32 16.12
CA TYR A 475 15.39 1.43 16.60
C TYR A 475 15.30 2.57 15.60
N HIS A 476 16.03 2.52 14.47
CA HIS A 476 16.04 3.60 13.49
C HIS A 476 14.62 3.94 13.00
N SER A 477 13.91 2.98 12.40
CA SER A 477 12.59 3.27 11.82
C SER A 477 11.57 3.75 12.85
N PRO A 478 11.36 3.09 14.02
CA PRO A 478 10.41 3.59 15.01
C PRO A 478 10.73 5.01 15.52
N ILE A 479 12.02 5.37 15.64
CA ILE A 479 12.43 6.70 16.13
C ILE A 479 12.32 7.76 15.05
N GLU A 480 12.67 7.44 13.80
CA GLU A 480 12.52 8.36 12.67
C GLU A 480 11.05 8.72 12.44
N GLU A 481 10.17 7.73 12.51
CA GLU A 481 8.72 7.92 12.49
C GLU A 481 8.21 8.77 13.66
N ALA A 482 8.68 8.48 14.88
CA ALA A 482 8.27 9.25 16.06
C ALA A 482 8.70 10.72 15.94
N ARG A 483 9.86 10.98 15.33
CA ARG A 483 10.36 12.34 15.11
C ARG A 483 9.48 13.10 14.12
N ALA A 484 9.08 12.47 13.02
CA ALA A 484 8.21 13.07 12.02
C ALA A 484 6.78 13.31 12.55
N ASP A 485 6.20 12.35 13.29
CA ASP A 485 4.90 12.53 13.95
C ASP A 485 4.95 13.65 15.01
N LEU A 486 6.00 13.73 15.83
CA LEU A 486 6.15 14.82 16.80
C LEU A 486 6.25 16.19 16.13
N PHE A 487 6.96 16.29 15.01
CA PHE A 487 7.04 17.53 14.23
C PHE A 487 5.65 17.96 13.74
N ALA A 488 4.90 17.02 13.16
CA ALA A 488 3.56 17.28 12.65
C ALA A 488 2.60 17.68 13.78
N LEU A 489 2.54 16.90 14.86
CA LEU A 489 1.70 17.19 16.01
C LEU A 489 2.03 18.56 16.61
N TYR A 490 3.31 18.86 16.86
CA TYR A 490 3.73 20.14 17.44
C TYR A 490 3.22 21.34 16.63
N PHE A 491 3.41 21.32 15.31
CA PHE A 491 3.04 22.45 14.47
C PHE A 491 1.55 22.51 14.11
N LEU A 492 0.82 21.40 14.18
CA LEU A 492 -0.61 21.40 13.86
C LEU A 492 -1.42 22.34 14.76
N MET A 493 -1.01 22.49 16.02
CA MET A 493 -1.63 23.41 17.00
C MET A 493 -1.08 24.85 16.90
N ASP A 494 -0.06 25.11 16.08
CA ASP A 494 0.58 26.43 16.01
C ASP A 494 -0.35 27.46 15.33
N PRO A 495 -0.47 28.70 15.87
CA PRO A 495 -1.25 29.78 15.25
C PRO A 495 -0.88 30.06 13.78
N LYS A 496 0.35 29.74 13.37
CA LYS A 496 0.80 29.84 11.98
C LYS A 496 -0.07 29.02 11.02
N MET A 497 -0.64 27.91 11.46
CA MET A 497 -1.52 27.09 10.63
C MET A 497 -2.81 27.85 10.24
N ILE A 498 -3.33 28.70 11.13
CA ILE A 498 -4.47 29.59 10.84
C ILE A 498 -4.01 30.75 9.95
N GLU A 499 -2.86 31.37 10.26
CA GLU A 499 -2.28 32.47 9.47
C GLU A 499 -2.06 32.08 8.01
N LEU A 500 -1.60 30.85 7.77
CA LEU A 500 -1.39 30.28 6.43
C LEU A 500 -2.69 29.83 5.75
N GLY A 501 -3.84 29.91 6.44
CA GLY A 501 -5.14 29.49 5.93
C GLY A 501 -5.26 27.98 5.76
N LEU A 502 -4.48 27.19 6.52
CA LEU A 502 -4.48 25.72 6.46
C LEU A 502 -5.60 25.13 7.33
N ILE A 503 -5.93 25.78 8.45
CA ILE A 503 -7.03 25.39 9.34
C ILE A 503 -7.90 26.61 9.70
N GLU A 504 -9.18 26.37 9.94
CA GLU A 504 -10.12 27.42 10.35
C GLU A 504 -10.07 27.74 11.85
N SER A 505 -9.66 26.76 12.68
CA SER A 505 -9.54 26.92 14.12
C SER A 505 -8.61 25.85 14.71
N ALA A 506 -8.18 26.06 15.96
CA ALA A 506 -7.40 25.10 16.73
C ALA A 506 -8.16 23.78 17.02
N ASP A 507 -9.48 23.73 16.80
CA ASP A 507 -10.25 22.49 17.01
C ASP A 507 -9.86 21.39 16.02
N VAL A 508 -9.32 21.76 14.86
CA VAL A 508 -8.71 20.79 13.92
C VAL A 508 -7.55 20.05 14.58
N ALA A 509 -6.65 20.78 15.24
CA ALA A 509 -5.52 20.18 15.95
C ALA A 509 -5.97 19.35 17.16
N LYS A 510 -6.99 19.80 17.90
CA LYS A 510 -7.57 19.03 19.01
C LYS A 510 -8.17 17.71 18.54
N ALA A 511 -8.84 17.69 17.38
CA ALA A 511 -9.36 16.46 16.79
C ALA A 511 -8.24 15.45 16.52
N GLU A 512 -7.10 15.91 15.96
CA GLU A 512 -5.94 15.06 15.75
C GLU A 512 -5.35 14.55 17.07
N TYR A 513 -5.15 15.44 18.05
CA TYR A 513 -4.54 15.06 19.32
C TYR A 513 -5.36 14.00 20.05
N SER A 514 -6.69 14.18 20.11
CA SER A 514 -7.61 13.21 20.68
C SER A 514 -7.54 11.87 19.94
N ALA A 515 -7.55 11.89 18.59
CA ALA A 515 -7.41 10.69 17.78
C ALA A 515 -6.07 9.97 17.99
N TYR A 516 -4.97 10.73 18.04
CA TYR A 516 -3.60 10.22 18.17
C TYR A 516 -3.38 9.57 19.54
N ILE A 517 -3.82 10.20 20.63
CA ILE A 517 -3.75 9.63 21.99
C ILE A 517 -4.61 8.37 22.11
N ARG A 518 -5.86 8.42 21.65
CA ARG A 518 -6.79 7.27 21.67
C ARG A 518 -6.24 6.10 20.85
N ASN A 519 -5.62 6.37 19.70
CA ASN A 519 -4.96 5.35 18.89
C ASN A 519 -3.75 4.77 19.61
N GLY A 520 -2.80 5.62 20.00
CA GLY A 520 -1.52 5.25 20.58
C GLY A 520 -1.63 4.45 21.88
N LEU A 521 -2.57 4.83 22.77
CA LEU A 521 -2.72 4.18 24.07
C LEU A 521 -3.60 2.94 24.04
N MET A 522 -4.58 2.87 23.15
CA MET A 522 -5.68 1.90 23.30
C MET A 522 -6.08 1.24 21.99
N THR A 523 -6.64 1.99 21.04
CA THR A 523 -7.41 1.36 19.96
C THR A 523 -6.55 0.68 18.90
N GLN A 524 -5.27 1.02 18.79
CA GLN A 524 -4.35 0.32 17.89
C GLN A 524 -4.11 -1.15 18.30
N LEU A 525 -4.33 -1.50 19.58
CA LEU A 525 -4.13 -2.85 20.10
C LEU A 525 -5.11 -3.87 19.50
N THR A 526 -6.19 -3.41 18.86
CA THR A 526 -7.10 -4.27 18.08
C THR A 526 -6.42 -5.02 16.93
N ARG A 527 -5.20 -4.59 16.55
CA ARG A 527 -4.36 -5.21 15.50
C ARG A 527 -3.35 -6.22 16.06
N ILE A 528 -3.30 -6.42 17.38
CA ILE A 528 -2.30 -7.25 18.05
C ILE A 528 -2.99 -8.47 18.66
N GLU A 529 -2.46 -9.66 18.37
CA GLU A 529 -2.99 -10.88 18.97
C GLU A 529 -2.76 -10.90 20.49
N PRO A 530 -3.68 -11.50 21.27
CA PRO A 530 -3.51 -11.65 22.71
C PRO A 530 -2.16 -12.28 23.09
N GLY A 531 -1.42 -11.60 23.98
CA GLY A 531 -0.10 -12.04 24.46
C GLY A 531 1.09 -11.63 23.59
N LYS A 532 0.86 -10.98 22.43
CA LYS A 532 1.93 -10.42 21.58
C LYS A 532 2.24 -8.98 21.95
N ASN A 533 3.44 -8.54 21.56
CA ASN A 533 3.90 -7.16 21.70
C ASN A 533 3.67 -6.37 20.40
N ILE A 534 3.77 -5.04 20.48
CA ILE A 534 3.79 -4.19 19.28
C ILE A 534 5.17 -4.30 18.61
N GLU A 535 5.19 -4.81 17.38
CA GLU A 535 6.43 -5.00 16.61
C GLU A 535 6.60 -3.95 15.50
N GLN A 536 5.52 -3.54 14.84
CA GLN A 536 5.58 -2.64 13.69
C GLN A 536 6.00 -1.21 14.05
N ALA A 537 6.87 -0.62 13.25
CA ALA A 537 7.56 0.64 13.56
C ALA A 537 6.61 1.81 13.84
N HIS A 538 5.58 2.02 13.01
CA HIS A 538 4.64 3.13 13.21
C HIS A 538 3.76 2.92 14.46
N MET A 539 3.31 1.70 14.75
CA MET A 539 2.56 1.40 15.97
C MET A 539 3.41 1.62 17.22
N ARG A 540 4.70 1.22 17.17
CA ARG A 540 5.68 1.49 18.23
C ARG A 540 5.88 2.99 18.43
N ASN A 541 6.02 3.76 17.35
CA ASN A 541 6.16 5.22 17.39
C ASN A 541 4.94 5.87 18.09
N ARG A 542 3.72 5.52 17.65
CA ARG A 542 2.48 6.13 18.17
C ARG A 542 2.29 5.84 19.64
N GLN A 543 2.58 4.59 20.04
CA GLN A 543 2.53 4.21 21.44
C GLN A 543 3.59 4.94 22.27
N LEU A 544 4.81 5.08 21.73
CA LEU A 544 5.90 5.78 22.40
C LEU A 544 5.53 7.24 22.68
N ILE A 545 5.04 7.97 21.68
CA ILE A 545 4.62 9.37 21.83
C ILE A 545 3.44 9.48 22.82
N ALA A 546 2.39 8.69 22.60
CA ALA A 546 1.17 8.79 23.40
C ALA A 546 1.40 8.42 24.87
N ARG A 547 2.15 7.34 25.15
CA ARG A 547 2.52 6.96 26.52
C ARG A 547 3.41 8.00 27.19
N TRP A 548 4.41 8.51 26.47
CA TRP A 548 5.30 9.53 27.02
C TRP A 548 4.52 10.79 27.41
N CYS A 549 3.65 11.29 26.53
CA CYS A 549 2.80 12.45 26.81
C CYS A 549 1.88 12.19 28.00
N TYR A 550 1.23 11.01 28.06
CA TYR A 550 0.38 10.61 29.16
C TYR A 550 1.15 10.58 30.50
N GLU A 551 2.31 9.91 30.55
CA GLU A 551 3.14 9.81 31.74
C GLU A 551 3.65 11.17 32.24
N LYS A 552 4.05 12.06 31.32
CA LYS A 552 4.52 13.41 31.67
C LYS A 552 3.39 14.34 32.10
N GLY A 553 2.20 14.18 31.53
CA GLY A 553 1.00 14.93 31.89
C GLY A 553 0.24 14.40 33.09
N MET A 554 0.63 13.27 33.70
CA MET A 554 -0.11 12.62 34.80
C MET A 554 -0.41 13.51 36.01
N LYS A 555 0.36 14.58 36.24
CA LYS A 555 0.10 15.51 37.35
C LYS A 555 -0.95 16.56 37.01
N ASP A 556 -1.16 16.81 35.72
CA ASP A 556 -2.06 17.83 35.18
C ASP A 556 -3.39 17.21 34.68
N ASN A 557 -3.42 15.88 34.50
CA ASN A 557 -4.61 15.04 34.27
C ASN A 557 -5.29 14.66 35.59
#